data_AF-A0A6I9NM72-F1
#
_entry.id   AF-A0A6I9NM72-F1
#
_cell.length_a   1.000
_cell.length_b   1.000
_cell.length_c   1.000
_cell.angle_alpha   90.00
_cell.angle_beta   90.00
_cell.angle_gamma   90.00
#
_symmetry.space_group_name_H-M   'P 1'
#
loop_
_entity.id
_entity.type
_entity.pdbx_description
1 polymer ?
#
loop_
_entity_poly.entity_id
_entity_poly.type
_entity_poly.pdbx_seq_one_letter_code
_entity_poly.pdbx_strand_id
1 'polypeptide(L)'
;MNGGDLLQLLAAVELFNRDWRYHKEERVWITRAPGMEPTLKTNAYERGTYYFFDCLNWRKVAKEFHLEYDKLEERPHVPTTFNYNPAQQAF
;
A
#
# COMPACT_ATOMS: atom_id res chain seq x y z
N MET A 1 -0.90 13.89 -15.49
CA MET A 1 -0.50 12.55 -15.01
C MET A 1 -0.09 11.73 -16.20
N ASN A 2 1.12 11.20 -16.18
CA ASN A 2 1.60 10.26 -17.18
C ASN A 2 0.86 8.93 -17.01
N GLY A 3 0.72 8.11 -18.05
CA GLY A 3 -0.01 6.83 -17.96
C GLY A 3 0.53 5.88 -16.88
N GLY A 4 1.83 5.95 -16.57
CA GLY A 4 2.44 5.22 -15.47
C GLY A 4 1.94 5.65 -14.08
N ASP A 5 1.67 6.94 -13.88
CA ASP A 5 1.17 7.47 -12.60
C ASP A 5 -0.22 6.94 -12.29
N LEU A 6 -1.07 6.83 -13.32
CA LEU A 6 -2.41 6.25 -13.18
C LEU A 6 -2.35 4.78 -12.81
N LEU A 7 -1.56 3.99 -13.54
CA LEU A 7 -1.47 2.55 -13.30
C LEU A 7 -0.90 2.26 -11.90
N GLN A 8 0.08 3.04 -11.45
CA GLN A 8 0.60 2.95 -10.10
C GLN A 8 -0.50 3.21 -9.06
N LEU A 9 -1.33 4.23 -9.28
CA LEU A 9 -2.40 4.60 -8.37
C LEU A 9 -3.50 3.53 -8.32
N LEU A 10 -3.90 2.98 -9.48
CA LEU A 10 -4.85 1.88 -9.55
C LEU A 10 -4.33 0.62 -8.86
N ALA A 11 -3.03 0.30 -9.04
CA ALA A 11 -2.40 -0.81 -8.33
C ALA A 11 -2.39 -0.58 -6.81
N ALA A 12 -2.13 0.64 -6.36
CA ALA A 12 -2.18 0.99 -4.94
C ALA A 12 -3.60 0.85 -4.35
N VAL A 13 -4.64 1.23 -5.09
CA VAL A 13 -6.04 1.00 -4.68
C VAL A 13 -6.33 -0.49 -4.54
N GLU A 14 -5.92 -1.31 -5.51
CA GLU A 14 -6.12 -2.75 -5.47
C GLU A 14 -5.36 -3.43 -4.32
N LEU A 15 -4.14 -2.98 -4.03
CA LEU A 15 -3.40 -3.43 -2.85
C LEU A 15 -4.15 -3.06 -1.56
N PHE A 16 -4.64 -1.83 -1.46
CA PHE A 16 -5.42 -1.37 -0.31
C PHE A 16 -6.69 -2.21 -0.08
N ASN A 17 -7.43 -2.52 -1.16
CA ASN A 17 -8.62 -3.36 -1.13
C ASN A 17 -8.34 -4.80 -0.68
N ARG A 18 -7.08 -5.26 -0.78
CA ARG A 18 -6.61 -6.59 -0.36
C ARG A 18 -5.81 -6.54 0.94
N ASP A 19 -6.15 -5.59 1.80
CA ASP A 19 -5.56 -5.40 3.13
C ASP A 19 -4.05 -5.12 3.16
N TRP A 20 -3.50 -4.64 2.05
CA TRP A 20 -2.15 -4.04 2.08
C TRP A 20 -2.24 -2.58 2.49
N ARG A 21 -1.27 -2.15 3.30
CA ARG A 21 -1.10 -0.75 3.69
C ARG A 21 0.31 -0.32 3.36
N TYR A 22 0.47 0.88 2.86
CA TYR A 22 1.79 1.43 2.59
C TYR A 22 2.29 2.14 3.85
N HIS A 23 3.49 1.81 4.30
CA HIS A 23 4.11 2.43 5.46
C HIS A 23 4.97 3.61 5.02
N LYS A 24 4.70 4.80 5.57
CA LYS A 24 5.30 6.07 5.13
C LYS A 24 6.81 6.12 5.32
N GLU A 25 7.29 5.63 6.46
CA GLU A 25 8.72 5.70 6.82
C GLU A 25 9.54 4.54 6.25
N GLU A 26 9.09 3.29 6.45
CA GLU A 26 9.70 2.11 5.84
C GLU A 26 9.59 2.08 4.30
N ARG A 27 8.65 2.83 3.72
CA ARG A 27 8.41 2.97 2.26
C ARG A 27 8.13 1.65 1.55
N VAL A 28 7.32 0.81 2.19
CA VAL A 28 7.00 -0.55 1.75
C VAL A 28 5.52 -0.86 1.97
N TRP A 29 5.02 -1.79 1.16
CA TRP A 29 3.69 -2.38 1.36
C TRP A 29 3.76 -3.48 2.42
N ILE A 30 2.84 -3.43 3.39
CA ILE A 30 2.73 -4.33 4.53
C ILE A 30 1.31 -4.91 4.58
N THR A 31 1.16 -6.18 4.90
CA THR A 31 -0.13 -6.79 5.24
C THR A 31 0.03 -7.79 6.39
N ARG A 32 -1.04 -8.05 7.13
CA ARG A 32 -1.01 -9.07 8.20
C ARG A 32 -0.72 -10.45 7.60
N ALA A 33 0.07 -11.27 8.29
CA ALA A 33 0.23 -12.65 7.88
C ALA A 33 -1.12 -13.40 8.03
N PRO A 34 -1.58 -14.16 7.01
CA PRO A 34 -2.86 -14.88 7.09
C PRO A 34 -2.87 -15.84 8.27
N GLY A 35 -3.96 -15.84 9.05
CA GLY A 35 -4.13 -16.70 10.22
C GLY A 35 -3.31 -16.30 11.45
N MET A 36 -2.59 -15.17 11.41
CA MET A 36 -1.82 -14.65 12.55
C MET A 36 -2.49 -13.40 13.10
N GLU A 37 -3.18 -13.52 14.23
CA GLU A 37 -3.69 -12.36 14.96
C GLU A 37 -2.53 -11.54 15.54
N PRO A 38 -2.66 -10.20 15.62
CA PRO A 38 -1.69 -9.37 16.34
C PRO A 38 -1.57 -9.83 17.79
N THR A 39 -0.34 -9.92 18.30
CA THR A 39 -0.07 -10.23 19.70
C THR A 39 -0.50 -9.12 20.64
N LEU A 40 -0.54 -7.88 20.14
CA LEU A 40 -1.06 -6.72 20.85
C LEU A 40 -1.76 -5.80 19.86
N LYS A 41 -2.93 -5.29 20.24
CA LYS A 41 -3.66 -4.29 19.47
C LYS A 41 -4.21 -3.22 20.40
N THR A 42 -3.96 -1.97 20.04
CA THR A 42 -4.47 -0.78 20.74
C THR A 42 -5.18 0.13 19.73
N ASN A 43 -5.63 1.30 20.19
CA ASN A 43 -6.20 2.32 19.31
C ASN A 43 -5.13 3.06 18.46
N ALA A 44 -3.87 3.05 18.87
CA ALA A 44 -2.79 3.79 18.22
C ALA A 44 -1.85 2.90 17.39
N TYR A 45 -1.68 1.65 17.81
CA TYR A 45 -0.75 0.72 17.17
C TYR A 45 -1.16 -0.73 17.37
N GLU A 46 -0.50 -1.63 16.63
CA GLU A 46 -0.51 -3.06 16.86
C GLU A 46 0.87 -3.71 16.72
N ARG A 47 1.07 -4.87 17.33
CA ARG A 47 2.29 -5.67 17.21
C ARG A 47 1.93 -7.09 16.78
N GLY A 48 2.69 -7.65 15.86
CA GLY A 48 2.40 -8.97 15.30
C GLY A 48 3.34 -9.35 14.17
N THR A 49 3.02 -10.44 13.47
CA THR A 49 3.76 -10.87 12.27
C THR A 49 3.08 -10.35 11.01
N TYR A 50 3.86 -9.67 10.16
CA TYR A 50 3.39 -9.08 8.92
C TYR A 50 4.25 -9.51 7.75
N TYR A 51 3.66 -9.53 6.56
CA TYR A 51 4.37 -9.62 5.31
C TYR A 51 4.72 -8.25 4.77
N PHE A 52 5.99 -8.06 4.48
CA PHE A 52 6.55 -6.91 3.77
C PHE A 52 6.82 -7.32 2.32
N PHE A 53 6.45 -6.49 1.35
CA PHE A 53 6.87 -6.70 -0.02
C PHE A 53 8.25 -6.09 -0.27
N ASP A 54 9.26 -6.95 -0.39
CA ASP A 54 10.63 -6.58 -0.77
C ASP A 54 10.72 -6.46 -2.29
N CYS A 55 10.72 -5.24 -2.79
CA CYS A 55 10.76 -4.95 -4.22
C CYS A 55 12.14 -5.22 -4.85
N LEU A 56 13.21 -5.21 -4.07
CA LEU A 56 14.58 -5.47 -4.56
C LEU A 56 14.76 -6.95 -4.89
N ASN A 57 14.23 -7.83 -4.04
CA ASN A 57 14.29 -9.28 -4.23
C ASN A 57 12.99 -9.89 -4.76
N TRP A 58 11.99 -9.04 -5.05
CA TRP A 58 10.67 -9.40 -5.58
C TRP A 58 9.97 -10.53 -4.79
N ARG A 59 9.92 -10.42 -3.47
CA ARG A 59 9.35 -11.44 -2.58
C ARG A 59 8.63 -10.85 -1.38
N LYS A 60 7.75 -11.65 -0.77
CA LYS A 60 7.17 -11.35 0.54
C LYS A 60 8.09 -11.85 1.65
N VAL A 61 8.34 -11.01 2.65
CA VAL A 61 9.19 -11.34 3.81
C VAL A 61 8.35 -11.20 5.07
N ALA A 62 8.27 -12.27 5.87
CA ALA A 62 7.60 -12.23 7.18
C ALA A 62 8.51 -11.57 8.22
N LYS A 63 7.97 -10.64 9.01
CA LYS A 63 8.69 -9.97 10.10
C LYS A 63 7.76 -9.72 11.28
N GLU A 64 8.29 -9.82 12.50
CA GLU A 64 7.64 -9.18 13.64
C GLU A 64 7.78 -7.66 13.50
N PHE A 65 6.69 -6.93 13.71
CA PHE A 65 6.68 -5.49 13.53
C PHE A 65 5.76 -4.80 14.55
N HIS A 66 6.19 -3.62 14.99
CA HIS A 66 5.38 -2.68 15.76
C HIS A 66 4.81 -1.66 14.77
N LEU A 67 3.53 -1.79 14.47
CA LEU A 67 2.85 -1.03 13.43
C LEU A 67 2.03 0.10 14.06
N GLU A 68 2.55 1.32 13.99
CA GLU A 68 1.82 2.53 14.38
C GLU A 68 0.88 2.96 13.25
N TYR A 69 -0.40 3.20 13.56
CA TYR A 69 -1.40 3.47 12.52
C TYR A 69 -1.22 4.84 11.86
N ASP A 70 -0.67 5.81 12.59
CA ASP A 70 -0.37 7.14 12.05
C ASP A 70 0.76 7.12 11.01
N LYS A 71 1.56 6.04 10.95
CA LYS A 71 2.60 5.82 9.93
C LYS A 71 2.11 5.13 8.68
N LEU A 72 0.85 4.70 8.65
CA LEU A 72 0.23 4.13 7.45
C LEU A 72 -0.34 5.23 6.55
N GLU A 73 -0.28 4.99 5.25
CA GLU A 73 -1.06 5.76 4.28
C GLU A 73 -2.54 5.40 4.35
N GLU A 74 -3.37 6.40 4.09
CA GLU A 74 -4.79 6.22 3.90
C GLU A 74 -5.09 5.60 2.52
N ARG A 75 -6.38 5.39 2.24
CA ARG A 75 -6.82 4.87 0.95
C ARG A 75 -6.34 5.81 -0.17
N PRO A 76 -5.62 5.31 -1.20
CA PRO A 76 -5.19 6.15 -2.32
C PRO A 76 -6.39 6.80 -3.03
N HIS A 77 -6.29 8.10 -3.30
CA HIS A 77 -7.32 8.85 -4.00
C HIS A 77 -7.05 8.87 -5.50
N VAL A 78 -7.97 8.30 -6.30
CA VAL A 78 -7.92 8.38 -7.77
C VAL A 78 -8.64 9.66 -8.21
N PRO A 79 -7.95 10.62 -8.85
CA PRO A 79 -8.60 11.82 -9.36
C PRO A 79 -9.70 11.46 -10.36
N THR A 80 -10.89 12.03 -10.18
CA THR A 80 -12.08 11.76 -11.02
C THR A 80 -12.02 12.42 -12.41
N THR A 81 -11.10 13.36 -12.64
CA THR A 81 -10.95 14.04 -13.93
C THR A 81 -10.15 13.17 -14.91
N PHE A 82 -10.80 12.14 -15.44
CA PHE A 82 -10.28 11.30 -16.53
C PHE A 82 -11.05 11.56 -17.83
N ASN A 83 -10.79 12.70 -18.47
CA ASN A 83 -10.96 12.81 -19.93
C ASN A 83 -9.63 12.40 -20.58
N TYR A 84 -9.29 11.11 -20.51
CA TYR A 84 -8.14 10.59 -21.25
C TYR A 84 -8.55 10.43 -22.71
N ASN A 85 -8.30 11.47 -23.51
CA ASN A 85 -8.36 11.38 -24.96
C ASN A 85 -6.92 11.38 -25.51
N PRO A 86 -6.38 10.21 -25.93
CA PRO A 86 -5.02 10.12 -26.46
C PRO A 86 -4.81 10.94 -27.74
N ALA A 87 -5.87 11.44 -28.39
CA ALA A 87 -5.79 12.32 -29.56
C ALA A 87 -5.47 13.80 -29.22
N GLN A 88 -5.50 14.22 -27.95
CA GLN A 88 -5.36 15.63 -27.57
C GLN A 88 -3.93 16.06 -27.15
N GLN A 89 -2.94 15.17 -27.21
CA GLN A 89 -1.54 15.47 -26.85
C GLN A 89 -0.58 15.52 -28.03
N ALA A 90 -1.08 15.48 -29.27
CA ALA A 90 -0.25 15.66 -30.45
C ALA A 90 -0.34 17.11 -30.95
N PHE A 91 0.47 18.00 -30.37
CA PHE A 91 1.06 19.19 -31.02
C PHE A 91 2.36 19.57 -30.31
#